data_AF-A0A8J2PPV4-F1
#
_entry.id   AF-A0A8J2PPV4-F1
#
_cell.length_a   1.000
_cell.length_b   1.000
_cell.length_c   1.000
_cell.angle_alpha   90.00
_cell.angle_beta   90.00
_cell.angle_gamma   90.00
#
_symmetry.space_group_name_H-M   'P 1'
#
loop_
_entity.id
_entity.type
_entity.pdbx_description
1 polymer ?
#
loop_
_entity_poly.entity_id
_entity_poly.type
_entity_poly.pdbx_seq_one_letter_code
_entity_poly.pdbx_strand_id
1 'polypeptide(L)'
;MRCLRPYHVESTTSRPICQVKQRWAWNDDYGYDKDIQRYMLSNATAQWKKTNVSHTNLPGENEEVHPCEICGRNFVKNSLVKHEVICRKMAGAKRKVFDSGRQRATGSDIAIDNVINARKEREKIGYL
;
A
#
# COMPACT_ATOMS: atom_id res chain seq x y z
N MET A 1 43.68 16.69 -7.86
CA MET A 1 43.66 17.47 -6.61
C MET A 1 42.23 17.91 -6.34
N ARG A 2 41.57 17.38 -5.30
CA ARG A 2 40.18 17.72 -4.96
C ARG A 2 40.19 18.93 -4.03
N CYS A 3 39.74 20.08 -4.53
CA CYS A 3 39.53 21.26 -3.70
C CYS A 3 38.36 21.00 -2.74
N LEU A 4 38.67 20.80 -1.46
CA LEU A 4 37.70 20.76 -0.38
C LEU A 4 37.27 22.21 -0.10
N ARG A 5 36.04 22.59 -0.48
CA ARG A 5 35.46 23.84 0.05
C ARG A 5 34.88 23.57 1.44
N PRO A 6 35.32 24.32 2.47
CA PRO A 6 34.85 24.19 3.84
C PRO A 6 33.38 24.63 3.95
N TYR A 7 32.54 23.83 4.61
CA TYR A 7 31.20 24.27 4.99
C TYR A 7 31.30 25.14 6.25
N HIS A 8 31.02 26.43 6.08
CA HIS A 8 30.72 27.36 7.17
C HIS A 8 29.27 27.10 7.61
N VAL A 9 29.04 26.85 8.91
CA VAL A 9 27.69 26.67 9.48
C VAL A 9 27.19 28.02 9.98
N GLU A 10 26.17 28.58 9.32
CA GLU A 10 25.49 29.79 9.80
C GLU A 10 24.54 29.44 10.96
N SER A 11 24.42 30.37 11.91
CA SER A 11 23.68 30.21 13.17
C SER A 11 22.17 30.04 12.98
N THR A 12 21.60 29.04 13.65
CA THR A 12 20.24 28.53 13.42
C THR A 12 19.14 29.31 14.16
N THR A 13 19.26 30.64 14.28
CA THR A 13 18.27 31.43 15.06
C THR A 13 17.09 31.92 14.21
N SER A 14 16.99 31.63 12.91
CA SER A 14 15.88 32.17 12.11
C SER A 14 15.49 31.34 10.88
N ARG A 15 14.26 30.79 10.96
CA ARG A 15 13.35 30.37 9.86
C ARG A 15 13.50 28.90 9.34
N PRO A 16 12.45 28.34 8.69
CA PRO A 16 11.46 27.49 9.35
C PRO A 16 11.36 26.10 8.68
N ILE A 17 10.58 25.22 9.32
CA ILE A 17 10.12 23.88 8.91
C ILE A 17 10.39 23.55 7.43
N CYS A 18 11.48 22.82 7.14
CA CYS A 18 11.48 21.61 6.30
C CYS A 18 12.92 21.13 6.01
N GLN A 19 13.19 19.89 6.44
CA GLN A 19 14.35 19.02 6.14
C GLN A 19 15.64 19.39 6.90
N VAL A 20 16.21 18.52 7.74
CA VAL A 20 17.03 17.35 7.35
C VAL A 20 16.92 16.29 8.46
N LYS A 21 16.25 15.14 8.25
CA LYS A 21 16.77 13.85 7.75
C LYS A 21 17.96 13.26 8.54
N GLN A 22 17.65 12.10 9.15
CA GLN A 22 18.47 10.88 9.30
C GLN A 22 19.19 10.64 10.64
N ARG A 23 18.49 9.94 11.53
CA ARG A 23 18.99 8.73 12.18
C ARG A 23 17.79 7.86 12.57
N TRP A 24 17.57 6.73 11.91
CA TRP A 24 16.66 5.70 12.40
C TRP A 24 17.35 5.00 13.56
N ALA A 25 17.45 5.69 14.69
CA ALA A 25 17.57 5.01 15.95
C ALA A 25 16.16 4.52 16.27
N TRP A 26 15.93 3.23 16.07
CA TRP A 26 14.93 2.52 16.86
C TRP A 26 15.45 2.52 18.31
N ASN A 27 15.37 3.68 18.95
CA ASN A 27 15.27 3.74 20.38
C ASN A 27 13.77 3.80 20.61
N ASP A 28 13.22 2.67 21.04
CA ASP A 28 11.85 2.54 21.48
C ASP A 28 11.58 3.51 22.63
N ASP A 29 11.27 4.76 22.27
CA ASP A 29 10.62 5.75 23.14
C ASP A 29 9.09 5.68 22.92
N TYR A 30 8.59 4.48 22.57
CA TYR A 30 7.20 4.14 22.85
C TYR A 30 7.12 3.92 24.34
N GLY A 31 6.89 5.01 25.07
CA GLY A 31 6.26 4.96 26.37
C GLY A 31 5.04 4.06 26.25
N TYR A 32 5.17 2.85 26.78
CA TYR A 32 4.05 1.97 27.05
C TYR A 32 3.22 2.68 28.11
N ASP A 33 2.25 3.46 27.63
CA ASP A 33 1.31 4.16 28.45
C ASP A 33 0.44 3.10 29.14
N LYS A 34 0.65 2.92 30.45
CA LYS A 34 -0.06 1.91 31.26
C LYS A 34 -1.57 2.15 31.27
N ASP A 35 -2.03 3.34 30.87
CA ASP A 35 -3.43 3.66 30.74
C ASP A 35 -4.03 3.12 29.43
N ILE A 36 -3.24 2.99 28.35
CA ILE A 36 -3.65 2.31 27.12
C ILE A 36 -3.87 0.81 27.37
N GLN A 37 -2.97 0.17 28.13
CA GLN A 37 -3.14 -1.24 28.51
C GLN A 37 -4.42 -1.44 29.36
N ARG A 38 -4.67 -0.53 30.31
CA ARG A 38 -5.86 -0.57 31.19
C ARG A 38 -7.16 -0.35 30.41
N TYR A 39 -7.15 0.57 29.45
CA TYR A 39 -8.28 0.83 28.54
C TYR A 39 -8.57 -0.36 27.60
N MET A 40 -7.53 -1.01 27.07
CA MET A 40 -7.67 -2.23 26.26
C MET A 40 -8.26 -3.40 27.08
N LEU A 41 -7.89 -3.52 28.36
CA LEU A 41 -8.40 -4.56 29.27
C LEU A 41 -9.82 -4.27 29.79
N SER A 42 -10.20 -3.00 30.00
CA SER A 42 -11.56 -2.63 30.43
C SER A 42 -12.60 -2.80 29.32
N ASN A 43 -12.17 -2.66 28.05
CA ASN A 43 -13.04 -2.79 26.88
C ASN A 43 -13.00 -4.21 26.27
N ALA A 44 -12.31 -5.16 26.90
CA ALA A 44 -12.21 -6.55 26.45
C ALA A 44 -13.55 -7.33 26.46
N THR A 45 -14.63 -6.73 26.97
CA THR A 45 -16.00 -7.25 26.84
C THR A 45 -16.73 -6.72 25.61
N ALA A 46 -16.09 -5.90 24.77
CA ALA A 46 -16.57 -5.65 23.43
C ALA A 46 -16.54 -6.98 22.68
N GLN A 47 -17.70 -7.63 22.68
CA GLN A 47 -18.01 -8.81 21.91
C GLN A 47 -17.94 -8.43 20.44
N TRP A 48 -16.71 -8.31 19.92
CA TRP A 48 -16.47 -8.56 18.52
C TRP A 48 -17.00 -9.97 18.34
N LYS A 49 -18.19 -10.06 17.75
CA LYS A 49 -18.79 -11.34 17.46
C LYS A 49 -17.80 -11.98 16.50
N LYS A 50 -16.93 -12.85 17.03
CA LYS A 50 -16.40 -13.99 16.31
C LYS A 50 -17.65 -14.66 15.75
N THR A 51 -18.03 -14.28 14.54
CA THR A 51 -18.61 -15.29 13.68
C THR A 51 -17.56 -16.39 13.71
N ASN A 52 -17.96 -17.63 14.02
CA ASN A 52 -17.09 -18.80 13.91
C ASN A 52 -16.78 -19.05 12.42
N VAL A 53 -16.28 -18.04 11.71
CA VAL A 53 -15.55 -18.19 10.48
C VAL A 53 -14.14 -18.48 10.92
N SER A 54 -13.88 -19.77 11.12
CA SER A 54 -12.54 -20.30 11.30
C SER A 54 -11.64 -19.64 10.25
N HIS A 55 -10.65 -18.86 10.70
CA HIS A 55 -9.54 -18.41 9.86
C HIS A 55 -8.62 -19.60 9.46
N THR A 56 -9.19 -20.79 9.32
CA THR A 56 -8.56 -22.01 8.85
C THR A 56 -8.87 -22.17 7.36
N ASN A 57 -8.27 -21.31 6.55
CA ASN A 57 -8.02 -21.64 5.14
C ASN A 57 -6.53 -21.43 4.88
N LEU A 58 -5.67 -21.99 5.76
CA LEU A 58 -4.31 -22.30 5.33
C LEU A 58 -4.46 -23.55 4.45
N PRO A 59 -4.26 -23.45 3.12
CA PRO A 59 -4.17 -24.64 2.29
C PRO A 59 -3.04 -25.49 2.87
N GLY A 60 -3.32 -26.77 3.07
CA GLY A 60 -2.29 -27.70 3.52
C GLY A 60 -1.10 -27.62 2.58
N GLU A 61 0.11 -27.68 3.12
CA GLU A 61 1.37 -27.56 2.38
C GLU A 61 1.55 -28.59 1.24
N ASN A 62 0.62 -29.54 1.10
CA ASN A 62 0.62 -30.64 0.13
C ASN A 62 -0.69 -30.74 -0.70
N GLU A 63 -1.48 -29.68 -0.85
CA GLU A 63 -2.65 -29.72 -1.74
C GLU A 63 -2.24 -29.67 -3.23
N GLU A 64 -2.74 -30.63 -4.01
CA GLU A 64 -2.52 -30.67 -5.46
C GLU A 64 -3.05 -29.39 -6.14
N VAL A 65 -2.22 -28.80 -7.01
CA VAL A 65 -2.58 -27.63 -7.81
C VAL A 65 -2.86 -28.03 -9.25
N HIS A 66 -3.87 -27.40 -9.84
CA HIS A 66 -4.29 -27.66 -11.22
C HIS A 66 -4.24 -26.36 -12.04
N PRO A 67 -3.82 -26.40 -13.31
CA PRO A 67 -3.79 -25.23 -14.17
C PRO A 67 -5.19 -24.83 -14.64
N CYS A 68 -5.46 -23.53 -14.74
CA CYS A 68 -6.66 -23.01 -15.41
C CYS A 68 -6.52 -23.10 -16.93
N GLU A 69 -7.50 -23.67 -17.61
CA GLU A 69 -7.50 -23.83 -19.08
C GLU A 69 -7.47 -22.51 -19.86
N ILE A 70 -7.93 -21.41 -19.25
CA ILE A 70 -8.09 -20.11 -19.91
C ILE A 70 -6.83 -19.24 -19.78
N CYS A 71 -6.16 -19.26 -18.62
CA CYS A 71 -5.00 -18.39 -18.36
C CYS A 71 -3.73 -19.13 -17.92
N GLY A 72 -3.76 -20.46 -17.79
CA GLY A 72 -2.61 -21.29 -17.46
C GLY A 72 -2.08 -21.18 -16.03
N ARG A 73 -2.71 -20.39 -15.15
CA ARG A 73 -2.27 -20.25 -13.75
C ARG A 73 -2.73 -21.43 -12.89
N ASN A 74 -1.92 -21.83 -11.93
CA ASN A 74 -2.17 -22.99 -11.07
C ASN A 74 -2.95 -22.60 -9.81
N PHE A 75 -3.99 -23.36 -9.48
CA PHE A 75 -4.84 -23.15 -8.30
C PHE A 75 -5.18 -24.48 -7.63
N VAL A 76 -5.40 -24.45 -6.32
CA VAL A 76 -6.05 -25.56 -5.59
C VAL A 76 -7.51 -25.68 -6.03
N LYS A 77 -8.09 -26.89 -6.05
CA LYS A 77 -9.46 -27.19 -6.51
C LYS A 77 -10.51 -26.16 -6.07
N ASN A 78 -10.57 -25.84 -4.77
CA ASN A 78 -11.55 -24.91 -4.22
C ASN A 78 -11.42 -23.48 -4.78
N SER A 79 -10.19 -23.04 -5.03
CA SER A 79 -9.90 -21.74 -5.62
C SER A 79 -10.06 -21.75 -7.14
N LEU A 80 -9.78 -22.87 -7.80
CA LEU A 80 -9.92 -23.03 -9.25
C LEU A 80 -11.37 -22.82 -9.70
N VAL A 81 -12.35 -23.42 -9.01
CA VAL A 81 -13.78 -23.26 -9.34
C VAL A 81 -14.19 -21.79 -9.34
N LYS A 82 -13.77 -21.02 -8.33
CA LYS A 82 -14.06 -19.57 -8.24
C LYS A 82 -13.28 -18.81 -9.31
N HIS A 83 -12.04 -19.21 -9.55
CA HIS A 83 -11.17 -18.60 -10.54
C HIS A 83 -11.72 -18.71 -11.95
N GLU A 84 -12.16 -19.89 -12.40
CA GLU A 84 -12.64 -20.13 -13.77
C GLU A 84 -13.80 -19.21 -14.15
N VAL A 85 -14.75 -19.01 -13.24
CA VAL A 85 -15.90 -18.12 -13.45
C VAL A 85 -15.43 -16.69 -13.74
N ILE A 86 -14.46 -16.19 -12.99
CA ILE A 86 -13.92 -14.83 -13.15
C ILE A 86 -12.99 -14.77 -14.36
N CYS A 87 -12.13 -15.77 -14.52
CA CYS A 87 -11.13 -15.83 -15.59
C CYS A 87 -11.81 -15.80 -16.96
N ARG A 88 -12.88 -16.58 -17.14
CA ARG A 88 -13.71 -16.56 -18.36
C ARG A 88 -14.28 -15.17 -18.66
N LYS A 89 -14.84 -14.49 -17.66
CA LYS A 89 -15.35 -13.12 -17.82
C LYS A 89 -14.23 -12.13 -18.18
N MET A 90 -13.04 -12.35 -17.65
CA MET A 90 -11.89 -11.48 -17.86
C MET A 90 -11.13 -11.73 -19.16
N ALA A 91 -11.12 -12.97 -19.67
CA ALA A 91 -10.30 -13.36 -20.82
C ALA A 91 -10.70 -12.62 -22.11
N GLY A 92 -12.00 -12.33 -22.28
CA GLY A 92 -12.48 -11.54 -23.42
C GLY A 92 -12.56 -10.03 -23.17
N ALA A 93 -12.38 -9.57 -21.92
CA ALA A 93 -12.62 -8.18 -21.56
C ALA A 93 -11.33 -7.33 -21.58
N LYS A 94 -11.28 -6.30 -22.44
CA LYS A 94 -10.25 -5.26 -22.35
C LYS A 94 -10.53 -4.35 -21.16
N ARG A 95 -9.76 -4.51 -20.07
CA ARG A 95 -9.85 -3.63 -18.91
C ARG A 95 -9.33 -2.23 -19.25
N LYS A 96 -9.97 -1.21 -18.68
CA LYS A 96 -9.46 0.17 -18.76
C LYS A 96 -8.13 0.26 -18.03
N VAL A 97 -7.21 1.06 -18.57
CA VAL A 97 -5.95 1.38 -17.89
C VAL A 97 -6.25 2.03 -16.55
N PHE A 98 -5.68 1.47 -15.49
CA PHE A 98 -5.81 2.01 -14.15
C PHE A 98 -4.93 3.26 -14.02
N ASP A 99 -5.56 4.40 -13.78
CA ASP A 99 -4.87 5.67 -13.56
C ASP A 99 -4.89 6.00 -12.07
N SER A 100 -3.74 5.78 -11.42
CA SER A 100 -3.61 6.01 -9.97
C SER A 100 -3.80 7.48 -9.58
N GLY A 101 -3.46 8.43 -10.47
CA GLY A 101 -3.65 9.85 -10.20
C GLY A 101 -5.13 10.20 -10.20
N ARG A 102 -5.86 9.73 -11.22
CA ARG A 102 -7.32 9.91 -11.29
C ARG A 102 -8.02 9.25 -10.10
N GLN A 103 -7.58 8.07 -9.68
CA GLN A 103 -8.19 7.37 -8.56
C GLN A 103 -8.01 8.13 -7.23
N ARG A 104 -6.86 8.78 -7.00
CA ARG A 104 -6.62 9.64 -5.83
C ARG A 104 -7.39 10.96 -5.88
N ALA A 105 -7.54 11.54 -7.06
CA ALA A 105 -8.33 12.76 -7.27
C ALA A 105 -9.84 12.51 -7.06
N THR A 106 -10.31 11.28 -7.28
CA THR A 106 -11.71 10.92 -7.05
C THR A 106 -11.99 10.94 -5.54
N GLY A 107 -12.80 11.90 -5.08
CA GLY A 107 -13.14 12.06 -3.66
C GLY A 107 -12.17 12.93 -2.85
N SER A 108 -11.22 13.61 -3.50
CA SER A 108 -10.43 14.69 -2.90
C SER A 108 -10.66 16.02 -3.61
N ASP A 109 -10.22 17.13 -3.02
CA ASP A 109 -10.30 18.46 -3.62
C ASP A 109 -9.33 18.68 -4.80
N ILE A 110 -8.61 17.62 -5.20
CA ILE A 110 -7.68 17.67 -6.32
C ILE A 110 -8.48 17.55 -7.62
N ALA A 111 -8.50 18.62 -8.42
CA ALA A 111 -9.13 18.57 -9.73
C ALA A 111 -8.47 17.51 -10.63
N ILE A 112 -9.30 16.67 -11.27
CA ILE A 112 -8.84 15.61 -12.19
C ILE A 112 -8.00 16.20 -13.33
N ASP A 113 -8.29 17.42 -13.76
CA ASP A 113 -7.55 18.10 -14.83
C ASP A 113 -6.10 18.39 -14.44
N ASN A 114 -5.83 18.68 -13.17
CA ASN A 114 -4.46 18.88 -12.68
C ASN A 114 -3.65 17.59 -12.77
N VAL A 115 -4.27 16.44 -12.52
CA VAL A 115 -3.62 15.13 -12.68
C VAL A 115 -3.30 14.83 -14.14
N ILE A 116 -4.24 15.12 -15.05
CA ILE A 116 -4.08 14.87 -16.48
C ILE A 116 -2.99 15.79 -17.06
N ASN A 117 -2.97 17.07 -16.66
CA ASN A 117 -2.00 18.05 -17.13
C ASN A 117 -0.58 17.68 -16.67
N ALA A 118 -0.40 17.31 -15.39
CA ALA A 118 0.89 16.86 -14.87
C ALA A 118 1.45 15.64 -15.62
N ARG A 119 0.56 14.73 -16.09
CA ARG A 119 0.98 13.59 -16.93
C ARG A 119 1.48 14.07 -18.30
N LYS A 120 0.70 14.92 -18.98
CA LYS A 120 1.06 15.44 -20.32
C LYS A 120 2.36 16.25 -20.28
N GLU A 121 2.61 16.99 -19.22
CA GLU A 121 3.86 17.75 -19.04
C GLU A 121 5.08 16.84 -18.95
N ARG A 122 4.98 15.71 -18.22
CA ARG A 122 6.08 14.72 -18.16
C ARG A 122 6.34 14.03 -19.49
N GLU A 123 5.28 13.71 -20.23
CA GLU A 123 5.39 13.15 -21.59
C GLU A 123 6.09 14.15 -22.54
N LYS A 124 5.77 15.45 -22.42
CA LYS A 124 6.40 16.51 -23.24
C LYS A 124 7.90 16.71 -22.98
N ILE A 125 8.36 16.44 -21.75
CA ILE A 125 9.78 16.55 -21.36
C ILE A 125 10.54 15.24 -21.64
N GLY A 126 9.86 14.18 -22.07
CA GLY A 126 10.49 12.91 -22.46
C GLY A 126 10.93 12.04 -21.28
N TYR A 127 10.33 12.23 -20.10
CA TYR A 127 10.61 11.43 -18.90
C TYR A 127 9.72 10.17 -18.77
N LEU A 128 8.93 9.85 -19.81
CA LEU A 128 8.02 8.71 -19.84
C LEU A 128 8.13 7.96 -21.17
#